data_AF-A0A1M4SDB7-F1
#
_entry.id   AF-A0A1M4SDB7-F1
#
_cell.length_a   1.000
_cell.length_b   1.000
_cell.length_c   1.000
_cell.angle_alpha   90.00
_cell.angle_beta   90.00
_cell.angle_gamma   90.00
#
_symmetry.space_group_name_H-M   'P 1'
#
loop_
_entity.id
_entity.type
_entity.pdbx_description
1 polymer ?
#
loop_
_entity_poly.entity_id
_entity_poly.type
_entity_poly.pdbx_seq_one_letter_code
_entity_poly.pdbx_strand_id
1 'polypeptide(L)'
;MKKVVETITIEKLEGGAFNVVQGDRYSDQLGWDEMLGLVSALTIAKDPNCLHWMKTKEEHEQHLASIRNMPSEVEFEDILVPEGIGIYMVNPNIIKSSYGDGLFIKFGESQFLGIYEGKWIVNNPIDTKKFINPIQCKLIPCSQDELKAGDTALCYSTNKDFSDIENYMKVLKDRASDFVWIEGEDISICREFDDSDYTFYKVVPV
;
A
#
# COMPACT_ATOMS: atom_id res chain seq x y z
N MET A 1 -24.25 52.15 -14.49
CA MET A 1 -23.64 50.86 -14.89
C MET A 1 -24.44 49.74 -14.24
N LYS A 2 -24.98 48.79 -15.00
CA LYS A 2 -25.62 47.60 -14.42
C LYS A 2 -24.51 46.75 -13.79
N LYS A 3 -24.59 46.53 -12.48
CA LYS A 3 -23.70 45.61 -11.76
C LYS A 3 -24.08 44.21 -12.24
N VAL A 4 -23.25 43.59 -13.08
CA VAL A 4 -23.41 42.18 -13.42
C VAL A 4 -23.02 41.41 -12.17
N VAL A 5 -24.02 40.84 -11.49
CA VAL A 5 -23.79 39.92 -10.39
C VAL A 5 -23.69 38.54 -11.03
N GLU A 6 -22.46 38.07 -11.23
CA GLU A 6 -22.24 36.69 -11.64
C GLU A 6 -22.72 35.78 -10.51
N THR A 7 -23.53 34.78 -10.86
CA THR A 7 -24.08 33.82 -9.90
C THR A 7 -23.16 32.61 -9.83
N ILE A 8 -22.79 32.23 -8.61
CA ILE A 8 -22.08 30.98 -8.32
C ILE A 8 -23.11 30.02 -7.72
N THR A 9 -23.26 28.85 -8.34
CA THR A 9 -24.15 27.79 -7.86
C THR A 9 -23.32 26.66 -7.29
N ILE A 10 -23.73 26.13 -6.13
CA ILE A 10 -23.13 24.93 -5.53
C ILE A 10 -24.17 23.83 -5.57
N GLU A 11 -23.86 22.74 -6.26
CA GLU A 11 -24.72 21.58 -6.40
C GLU A 11 -24.13 20.44 -5.57
N LYS A 12 -24.96 19.79 -4.76
CA LYS A 12 -24.56 18.56 -4.07
C LYS A 12 -24.87 17.37 -4.96
N LEU A 13 -23.84 16.63 -5.34
CA LEU A 13 -23.94 15.49 -6.23
C LEU A 13 -24.32 14.21 -5.46
N GLU A 14 -24.84 13.23 -6.20
CA GLU A 14 -25.02 11.87 -5.71
C GLU A 14 -23.65 11.30 -5.30
N GLY A 15 -23.55 10.69 -4.12
CA GLY A 15 -22.28 10.27 -3.51
C GLY A 15 -21.63 11.30 -2.58
N GLY A 16 -22.22 12.49 -2.41
CA GLY A 16 -21.81 13.45 -1.38
C GLY A 16 -20.75 14.46 -1.81
N ALA A 17 -20.28 14.41 -3.06
CA ALA A 17 -19.41 15.40 -3.67
C ALA A 17 -20.16 16.71 -4.01
N PHE A 18 -19.40 17.74 -4.39
CA PHE A 18 -19.93 19.06 -4.75
C PHE A 18 -19.45 19.51 -6.12
N ASN A 19 -20.36 20.13 -6.88
CA ASN A 19 -20.05 20.82 -8.12
C ASN A 19 -20.27 22.33 -7.93
N VAL A 20 -19.31 23.14 -8.34
CA VAL A 20 -19.40 24.61 -8.33
C VAL A 20 -19.51 25.10 -9.76
N VAL A 21 -20.55 25.87 -10.06
CA VAL A 21 -20.86 26.37 -11.41
C VAL A 21 -20.84 27.89 -11.43
N GLN A 22 -20.15 28.47 -12.41
CA GLN A 22 -20.16 29.91 -12.70
C GLN A 22 -20.11 30.12 -14.22
N GLY A 23 -21.21 30.63 -14.79
CA GLY A 23 -21.32 30.78 -16.24
C GLY A 23 -21.33 29.44 -16.98
N ASP A 24 -20.41 29.26 -17.92
CA ASP A 24 -20.20 28.05 -18.71
C ASP A 24 -19.16 27.08 -18.12
N ARG A 25 -18.61 27.42 -16.95
CA ARG A 25 -17.56 26.65 -16.29
C ARG A 25 -18.05 25.98 -15.02
N TYR A 26 -17.49 24.81 -14.72
CA TYR A 26 -17.82 24.05 -13.54
C TYR A 26 -16.62 23.22 -13.03
N SER A 27 -16.67 22.82 -11.75
CA SER A 27 -15.60 22.08 -11.07
C SER A 27 -15.70 20.56 -11.16
N ASP A 28 -16.89 20.04 -11.46
CA ASP A 28 -17.25 18.61 -11.48
C ASP A 28 -17.37 18.01 -10.07
N GLN A 29 -16.36 17.30 -9.57
CA GLN A 29 -16.41 16.59 -8.28
C GLN A 29 -15.38 17.13 -7.29
N LEU A 30 -15.84 17.91 -6.31
CA LEU A 30 -15.03 18.40 -5.20
C LEU A 30 -15.46 17.81 -3.86
N GLY A 31 -14.49 17.59 -2.98
CA GLY A 31 -14.71 17.41 -1.55
C GLY A 31 -15.18 18.70 -0.86
N TRP A 32 -15.61 18.58 0.40
CA TRP A 32 -16.13 19.71 1.18
C TRP A 32 -15.12 20.88 1.29
N ASP A 33 -13.89 20.58 1.70
CA ASP A 33 -12.86 21.61 1.90
C ASP A 33 -12.39 22.23 0.57
N GLU A 34 -12.34 21.43 -0.50
CA GLU A 34 -12.02 21.88 -1.85
C GLU A 34 -13.09 22.84 -2.40
N MET A 35 -14.37 22.52 -2.20
CA MET A 35 -15.50 23.38 -2.55
C MET A 35 -15.42 24.72 -1.80
N LEU A 36 -15.16 24.71 -0.49
CA LEU A 36 -15.03 25.94 0.30
C LEU A 36 -13.85 26.80 -0.17
N GLY A 37 -12.71 26.17 -0.47
CA GLY A 37 -11.53 26.84 -1.01
C GLY A 37 -11.83 27.50 -2.36
N LEU A 38 -12.53 26.79 -3.25
CA LEU A 38 -12.90 27.31 -4.57
C LEU A 38 -13.87 28.49 -4.47
N VAL A 39 -14.95 28.36 -3.69
CA VAL A 39 -15.93 29.44 -3.52
C VAL A 39 -15.29 30.68 -2.90
N SER A 40 -14.39 30.49 -1.93
CA SER A 40 -13.62 31.60 -1.35
C SER A 40 -12.72 32.27 -2.39
N ALA A 41 -12.05 31.48 -3.23
CA ALA A 41 -11.22 32.01 -4.31
C ALA A 41 -12.03 32.81 -5.34
N LEU A 42 -13.22 32.32 -5.72
CA LEU A 42 -14.12 32.98 -6.68
C LEU A 42 -14.72 34.28 -6.17
N THR A 43 -14.86 34.43 -4.85
CA THR A 43 -15.57 35.57 -4.24
C THR A 43 -14.64 36.62 -3.63
N ILE A 44 -13.42 36.26 -3.25
CA ILE A 44 -12.53 37.12 -2.45
C ILE A 44 -11.16 37.35 -3.11
N ALA A 45 -10.57 36.35 -3.76
CA ALA A 45 -9.16 36.40 -4.12
C ALA A 45 -8.89 37.30 -5.34
N LYS A 46 -7.91 38.22 -5.22
CA LYS A 46 -7.40 39.03 -6.33
C LYS A 46 -6.58 38.22 -7.35
N ASP A 47 -6.02 37.08 -6.91
CA ASP A 47 -5.25 36.15 -7.75
C ASP A 47 -5.52 34.69 -7.30
N PRO A 48 -6.62 34.09 -7.76
CA PRO A 48 -7.10 32.80 -7.27
C PRO A 48 -6.36 31.57 -7.86
N ASN A 49 -5.53 30.91 -7.04
CA ASN A 49 -4.84 29.65 -7.39
C ASN A 49 -5.79 28.47 -7.69
N CYS A 50 -7.04 28.52 -7.23
CA CYS A 50 -8.01 27.44 -7.37
C CYS A 50 -8.83 27.49 -8.67
N LEU A 51 -8.62 28.48 -9.55
CA LEU A 51 -9.38 28.59 -10.80
C LEU A 51 -9.13 27.46 -11.80
N HIS A 52 -8.02 26.72 -11.65
CA HIS A 52 -7.73 25.58 -12.52
C HIS A 52 -8.78 24.47 -12.44
N TRP A 53 -9.61 24.46 -11.39
CA TRP A 53 -10.77 23.57 -11.28
C TRP A 53 -11.97 24.05 -12.12
N MET A 54 -12.09 25.35 -12.42
CA MET A 54 -13.19 25.90 -13.21
C MET A 54 -12.92 25.75 -14.71
N LYS A 55 -13.43 24.67 -15.29
CA LYS A 55 -13.22 24.31 -16.69
C LYS A 55 -14.52 24.33 -17.47
N THR A 56 -14.44 24.55 -18.78
CA THR A 56 -15.58 24.30 -19.67
C THR A 56 -15.81 22.80 -19.85
N LYS A 57 -16.95 22.43 -20.43
CA LYS A 57 -17.24 21.04 -20.76
C LYS A 57 -16.19 20.42 -21.67
N GLU A 58 -15.73 21.15 -22.69
CA GLU A 58 -14.73 20.68 -23.65
C GLU A 58 -13.37 20.45 -22.97
N GLU A 59 -12.99 21.32 -22.04
CA GLU A 59 -11.74 21.19 -21.26
C GLU A 59 -11.80 19.97 -20.32
N HIS A 60 -12.95 19.70 -19.71
CA HIS A 60 -13.18 18.48 -18.94
C HIS A 60 -13.10 17.23 -19.80
N GLU A 61 -13.73 17.23 -20.98
CA GLU A 61 -13.67 16.11 -21.92
C GLU A 61 -12.24 15.85 -22.42
N GLN A 62 -11.48 16.91 -22.72
CA GLN A 62 -10.07 16.80 -23.11
C GLN A 62 -9.20 16.25 -21.97
N HIS A 63 -9.45 16.69 -20.74
CA HIS A 63 -8.73 16.20 -19.56
C HIS A 63 -9.04 14.73 -19.28
N LEU A 64 -10.31 14.31 -19.39
CA LEU A 64 -10.69 12.91 -19.26
C LEU A 64 -10.11 12.06 -20.39
N ALA A 65 -10.06 12.59 -21.62
CA ALA A 65 -9.42 11.90 -22.74
C ALA A 65 -7.91 11.75 -22.54
N SER A 66 -7.23 12.74 -21.97
CA SER A 66 -5.79 12.62 -21.66
C SER A 66 -5.53 11.61 -20.55
N ILE A 67 -6.37 11.56 -19.52
CA ILE A 67 -6.29 10.54 -18.45
C ILE A 67 -6.55 9.14 -19.02
N ARG A 68 -7.57 8.96 -19.87
CA ARG A 68 -7.88 7.67 -20.50
C ARG A 68 -6.75 7.16 -21.40
N ASN A 69 -5.97 8.06 -21.97
CA ASN A 69 -4.84 7.75 -22.84
C ASN A 69 -3.49 7.75 -22.10
N MET A 70 -3.47 7.95 -20.77
CA MET A 70 -2.25 7.72 -20.01
C MET A 70 -1.96 6.21 -20.00
N PRO A 71 -0.73 5.79 -20.32
CA PRO A 71 -0.33 4.40 -20.18
C PRO A 71 -0.58 3.97 -18.73
N SER A 72 -1.29 2.86 -18.56
CA SER A 72 -1.64 2.25 -17.27
C SER A 72 -0.43 1.69 -16.52
N GLU A 73 0.74 1.69 -17.15
CA GLU A 73 2.00 1.18 -16.60
C GLU A 73 2.92 2.35 -16.31
N VAL A 74 2.72 2.97 -15.14
CA VAL A 74 3.84 3.60 -14.44
C VAL A 74 4.65 2.45 -13.87
N GLU A 75 5.76 2.10 -14.52
CA GLU A 75 6.74 1.17 -13.93
C GLU A 75 7.35 1.87 -12.72
N PHE A 76 6.79 1.60 -11.54
CA PHE A 76 7.44 1.95 -10.29
C PHE A 76 8.67 1.06 -10.17
N GLU A 77 9.83 1.66 -9.93
CA GLU A 77 11.05 0.92 -9.59
C GLU A 77 10.72 -0.06 -8.45
N ASP A 78 11.08 -1.33 -8.63
CA ASP A 78 10.85 -2.37 -7.64
C ASP A 78 11.45 -1.93 -6.29
N ILE A 79 10.62 -1.87 -5.25
CA ILE A 79 11.09 -1.58 -3.90
C ILE A 79 11.77 -2.86 -3.39
N LEU A 80 13.09 -2.84 -3.25
CA LEU A 80 13.84 -4.01 -2.79
C LEU A 80 13.84 -4.14 -1.26
N VAL A 81 13.80 -5.39 -0.78
CA VAL A 81 14.10 -5.70 0.63
C VAL A 81 15.58 -5.42 0.88
N PRO A 82 15.96 -4.65 1.93
CA PRO A 82 17.35 -4.43 2.26
C PRO A 82 18.10 -5.74 2.54
N GLU A 83 19.33 -5.87 2.02
CA GLU A 83 20.16 -7.08 2.19
C GLU A 83 20.36 -7.48 3.67
N GLY A 84 20.34 -6.50 4.57
CA GLY A 84 20.50 -6.69 6.02
C GLY A 84 19.37 -7.48 6.71
N ILE A 85 18.19 -7.56 6.11
CA ILE A 85 17.05 -8.31 6.68
C ILE A 85 17.29 -9.82 6.66
N GLY A 86 18.10 -10.31 5.71
CA GLY A 86 18.44 -11.73 5.61
C GLY A 86 17.22 -12.60 5.28
N ILE A 87 16.66 -12.41 4.07
CA ILE A 87 15.63 -13.32 3.53
C ILE A 87 16.30 -14.48 2.80
N TYR A 88 15.81 -15.69 3.11
CA TYR A 88 16.31 -16.93 2.54
C TYR A 88 15.18 -17.71 1.90
N MET A 89 15.48 -18.48 0.86
CA MET A 89 14.52 -19.36 0.21
C MET A 89 14.97 -20.81 0.31
N VAL A 90 14.04 -21.70 0.65
CA VAL A 90 14.25 -23.15 0.59
C VAL A 90 14.47 -23.57 -0.85
N ASN A 91 15.43 -24.46 -1.07
CA ASN A 91 15.69 -25.02 -2.38
C ASN A 91 14.38 -25.58 -2.98
N PRO A 92 13.94 -25.09 -4.15
CA PRO A 92 12.67 -25.50 -4.75
C PRO A 92 12.58 -27.01 -5.01
N ASN A 93 13.71 -27.70 -5.17
CA ASN A 93 13.76 -29.15 -5.31
C ASN A 93 13.41 -29.91 -4.02
N ILE A 94 13.34 -29.22 -2.88
CA ILE A 94 13.00 -29.73 -1.54
C ILE A 94 11.61 -29.26 -1.12
N ILE A 95 11.03 -28.27 -1.82
CA ILE A 95 9.66 -27.79 -1.60
C ILE A 95 8.68 -28.90 -1.99
N LYS A 96 8.43 -29.80 -1.05
CA LYS A 96 7.08 -30.36 -0.89
C LYS A 96 6.23 -29.20 -0.41
N SER A 97 4.96 -29.16 -0.83
CA SER A 97 3.94 -28.12 -0.61
C SER A 97 3.70 -27.65 0.84
N SER A 98 4.58 -28.01 1.78
CA SER A 98 4.48 -27.78 3.21
C SER A 98 5.04 -26.42 3.65
N TYR A 99 5.91 -25.75 2.90
CA TYR A 99 6.69 -24.59 3.40
C TYR A 99 6.06 -23.19 3.19
N GLY A 100 4.75 -23.08 2.98
CA GLY A 100 4.11 -21.80 2.65
C GLY A 100 4.67 -21.21 1.36
N ASP A 101 5.14 -19.96 1.41
CA ASP A 101 5.83 -19.29 0.31
C ASP A 101 7.30 -19.74 0.10
N GLY A 102 7.82 -20.62 0.97
CA GLY A 102 9.18 -21.13 0.90
C GLY A 102 10.25 -20.16 1.40
N LEU A 103 9.86 -18.98 1.89
CA LEU A 103 10.76 -17.97 2.43
C LEU A 103 11.01 -18.17 3.92
N PHE A 104 12.18 -17.74 4.37
CA PHE A 104 12.60 -17.75 5.76
C PHE A 104 13.23 -16.41 6.11
N ILE A 105 12.89 -15.88 7.29
CA ILE A 105 13.46 -14.64 7.82
C ILE A 105 14.56 -15.03 8.81
N LYS A 106 15.81 -14.61 8.56
CA LYS A 106 16.92 -14.89 9.48
C LYS A 106 16.91 -13.90 10.63
N PHE A 107 16.95 -14.36 11.87
CA PHE A 107 17.11 -13.53 13.05
C PHE A 107 18.15 -14.08 14.01
N GLY A 108 18.62 -13.23 14.92
CA GLY A 108 19.78 -13.53 15.76
C GLY A 108 21.00 -13.97 14.93
N GLU A 109 21.87 -14.76 15.55
CA GLU A 109 23.10 -15.24 14.91
C GLU A 109 22.84 -16.33 13.85
N SER A 110 21.89 -17.22 14.12
CA SER A 110 21.67 -18.43 13.31
C SER A 110 20.24 -18.91 13.23
N GLN A 111 19.25 -18.11 13.65
CA GLN A 111 17.87 -18.54 13.68
C GLN A 111 17.13 -18.18 12.40
N PHE A 112 16.12 -18.98 12.04
CA PHE A 112 15.29 -18.75 10.86
C PHE A 112 13.82 -19.00 11.17
N LEU A 113 12.98 -18.01 10.92
CA LEU A 113 11.53 -18.08 11.03
C LEU A 113 10.93 -18.47 9.68
N GLY A 114 10.14 -19.54 9.65
CA GLY A 114 9.45 -20.02 8.47
C GLY A 114 8.09 -20.63 8.78
N ILE A 115 7.43 -21.17 7.75
CA ILE A 115 6.17 -21.91 7.88
C ILE A 115 6.42 -23.33 7.39
N TYR A 116 5.89 -24.32 8.11
CA TYR A 116 5.87 -25.72 7.72
C TYR A 116 4.54 -26.37 8.11
N GLU A 117 3.86 -26.95 7.14
CA GLU A 117 2.53 -27.58 7.27
C GLU A 117 1.51 -26.67 7.97
N GLY A 118 1.52 -25.38 7.60
CA GLY A 118 0.62 -24.36 8.14
C GLY A 118 0.93 -23.95 9.58
N LYS A 119 2.08 -24.33 10.13
CA LYS A 119 2.55 -23.91 11.45
C LYS A 119 3.83 -23.11 11.31
N TRP A 120 4.02 -22.13 12.18
CA TRP A 120 5.32 -21.48 12.27
C TRP A 120 6.35 -22.42 12.87
N ILE A 121 7.58 -22.25 12.41
CA ILE A 121 8.73 -23.00 12.86
C ILE A 121 9.91 -22.05 13.03
N VAL A 122 10.74 -22.36 14.01
CA VAL A 122 12.08 -21.80 14.15
C VAL A 122 13.07 -22.90 13.86
N ASN A 123 14.01 -22.63 12.97
CA ASN A 123 15.12 -23.52 12.66
C ASN A 123 14.71 -24.89 12.10
N ASN A 124 13.94 -24.95 11.01
CA ASN A 124 13.86 -26.21 10.26
C ASN A 124 13.54 -26.11 8.75
N PRO A 125 14.55 -26.25 7.89
CA PRO A 125 14.51 -27.31 6.87
C PRO A 125 15.80 -28.16 6.91
N ILE A 126 15.90 -28.88 8.01
CA ILE A 126 16.61 -30.14 8.26
C ILE A 126 18.14 -30.05 8.09
N ASP A 127 18.71 -29.34 9.08
CA ASP A 127 19.96 -29.63 9.80
C ASP A 127 21.33 -29.25 9.21
N THR A 128 21.40 -28.56 8.08
CA THR A 128 22.60 -27.76 7.74
C THR A 128 22.19 -26.58 6.88
N LYS A 129 23.01 -25.51 6.87
CA LYS A 129 22.98 -24.36 5.93
C LYS A 129 22.99 -24.74 4.43
N LYS A 130 22.76 -26.00 4.06
CA LYS A 130 22.86 -26.54 2.70
C LYS A 130 21.59 -26.39 1.86
N PHE A 131 20.46 -26.04 2.47
CA PHE A 131 19.15 -26.13 1.80
C PHE A 131 18.39 -24.82 1.70
N ILE A 132 18.93 -23.75 2.27
CA ILE A 132 18.41 -22.38 2.13
C ILE A 132 19.50 -21.50 1.55
N ASN A 133 19.13 -20.63 0.61
CA ASN A 133 20.04 -19.65 0.03
C ASN A 133 19.51 -18.25 0.29
N PRO A 134 20.39 -17.28 0.56
CA PRO A 134 19.96 -15.88 0.59
C PRO A 134 19.45 -15.51 -0.79
N ILE A 135 18.36 -14.75 -0.83
CA ILE A 135 17.77 -14.26 -2.08
C ILE A 135 17.44 -12.78 -1.98
N GLN A 136 17.44 -12.10 -3.12
CA GLN A 136 16.87 -10.77 -3.20
C GLN A 136 15.34 -10.89 -3.31
N CYS A 137 14.64 -10.07 -2.54
CA CYS A 137 13.20 -9.94 -2.63
C CYS A 137 12.82 -8.49 -2.94
N LYS A 138 11.59 -8.33 -3.44
CA LYS A 138 10.92 -7.06 -3.56
C LYS A 138 9.67 -7.00 -2.69
N LEU A 139 9.28 -5.77 -2.38
CA LEU A 139 8.12 -5.40 -1.60
C LEU A 139 7.03 -4.93 -2.55
N ILE A 140 5.94 -5.67 -2.61
CA ILE A 140 4.76 -5.33 -3.42
C ILE A 140 3.70 -4.79 -2.46
N PRO A 141 3.27 -3.51 -2.59
CA PRO A 141 2.17 -2.98 -1.78
C PRO A 141 0.93 -3.87 -1.91
N CYS A 142 0.28 -4.17 -0.79
CA CYS A 142 -0.94 -4.98 -0.78
C CYS A 142 -1.83 -4.59 0.39
N SER A 143 -3.10 -4.97 0.30
CA SER A 143 -4.01 -4.99 1.44
C SER A 143 -3.83 -6.26 2.27
N GLN A 144 -4.22 -6.21 3.54
CA GLN A 144 -4.16 -7.37 4.44
C GLN A 144 -4.95 -8.58 3.90
N ASP A 145 -6.11 -8.33 3.27
CA ASP A 145 -6.97 -9.37 2.69
C ASP A 145 -6.35 -10.13 1.50
N GLU A 146 -5.31 -9.58 0.88
CA GLU A 146 -4.57 -10.22 -0.23
C GLU A 146 -3.52 -11.21 0.27
N LEU A 147 -3.17 -11.16 1.56
CA LEU A 147 -2.22 -12.08 2.19
C LEU A 147 -2.86 -13.42 2.54
N LYS A 148 -2.13 -14.50 2.31
CA LYS A 148 -2.57 -15.88 2.54
C LYS A 148 -1.71 -16.55 3.60
N ALA A 149 -2.26 -17.59 4.24
CA ALA A 149 -1.48 -18.41 5.16
C ALA A 149 -0.20 -18.92 4.48
N GLY A 150 0.94 -18.69 5.13
CA GLY A 150 2.26 -19.05 4.60
C GLY A 150 3.01 -17.92 3.91
N ASP A 151 2.37 -16.78 3.61
CA ASP A 151 3.04 -15.62 3.03
C ASP A 151 4.00 -14.95 4.02
N THR A 152 5.06 -14.35 3.47
CA THR A 152 5.93 -13.37 4.13
C THR A 152 5.47 -11.97 3.78
N ALA A 153 5.35 -11.14 4.81
CA ALA A 153 4.93 -9.75 4.65
C ALA A 153 5.81 -8.82 5.49
N LEU A 154 5.79 -7.54 5.11
CA LEU A 154 6.26 -6.43 5.93
C LEU A 154 5.05 -5.57 6.32
N CYS A 155 4.95 -5.18 7.58
CA CYS A 155 3.96 -4.23 8.06
C CYS A 155 4.57 -3.16 8.97
N TYR A 156 4.09 -1.92 8.89
CA TYR A 156 4.47 -0.82 9.77
C TYR A 156 3.33 0.19 9.90
N SER A 157 3.30 0.94 11.00
CA SER A 157 2.20 1.88 11.29
C SER A 157 2.46 3.31 10.84
N THR A 158 3.58 3.92 11.24
CA THR A 158 3.78 5.37 11.05
C THR A 158 5.13 5.75 10.47
N ASN A 159 6.18 4.97 10.70
CA ASN A 159 7.49 5.20 10.12
C ASN A 159 7.87 4.06 9.18
N LYS A 160 8.03 4.41 7.91
CA LYS A 160 8.48 3.50 6.85
C LYS A 160 9.95 3.14 7.10
N ASP A 161 10.17 2.07 7.86
CA ASP A 161 11.49 1.47 8.04
C ASP A 161 11.49 0.06 7.49
N PHE A 162 12.12 -0.10 6.32
CA PHE A 162 12.31 -1.39 5.67
C PHE A 162 13.53 -2.15 6.17
N SER A 163 14.37 -1.49 6.98
CA SER A 163 15.59 -2.08 7.53
C SER A 163 15.38 -2.72 8.90
N ASP A 164 14.22 -2.47 9.52
CA ASP A 164 13.84 -3.10 10.77
C ASP A 164 13.23 -4.48 10.52
N ILE A 165 13.90 -5.49 11.05
CA ILE A 165 13.49 -6.88 10.92
C ILE A 165 12.20 -7.20 11.69
N GLU A 166 11.88 -6.44 12.73
CA GLU A 166 10.68 -6.65 13.56
C GLU A 166 9.39 -6.35 12.77
N ASN A 167 9.51 -5.58 11.70
CA ASN A 167 8.40 -5.30 10.78
C ASN A 167 8.12 -6.46 9.80
N TYR A 168 8.98 -7.48 9.74
CA TYR A 168 8.81 -8.65 8.87
C TYR A 168 8.13 -9.80 9.61
N MET A 169 7.14 -10.40 8.95
CA MET A 169 6.27 -11.39 9.58
C MET A 169 5.88 -12.53 8.65
N LYS A 170 5.38 -13.61 9.25
CA LYS A 170 4.71 -14.72 8.58
C LYS A 170 3.22 -14.74 8.91
N VAL A 171 2.42 -14.98 7.88
CA VAL A 171 0.96 -15.08 7.99
C VAL A 171 0.57 -16.51 8.38
N LEU A 172 -0.17 -16.67 9.47
CA LEU A 172 -0.50 -18.00 10.01
C LEU A 172 -1.82 -18.58 9.50
N LYS A 173 -2.80 -17.72 9.16
CA LYS A 173 -4.13 -18.16 8.70
C LYS A 173 -4.66 -17.28 7.58
N ASP A 174 -5.48 -17.88 6.72
CA ASP A 174 -6.28 -17.17 5.73
C ASP A 174 -7.28 -16.26 6.46
N ARG A 175 -7.36 -14.99 6.06
CA ARG A 175 -8.02 -13.87 6.78
C ARG A 175 -7.24 -13.29 7.98
N ALA A 176 -5.92 -13.43 7.91
CA ALA A 176 -4.94 -12.37 8.11
C ALA A 176 -4.89 -11.60 9.42
N SER A 177 -5.47 -12.07 10.53
CA SER A 177 -5.26 -11.43 11.83
C SER A 177 -4.28 -12.18 12.74
N ASP A 178 -3.82 -13.36 12.31
CA ASP A 178 -2.83 -14.17 13.02
C ASP A 178 -1.46 -14.06 12.33
N PHE A 179 -0.52 -13.39 12.98
CA PHE A 179 0.84 -13.20 12.49
C PHE A 179 1.87 -13.70 13.49
N VAL A 180 3.04 -14.04 12.98
CA VAL A 180 4.23 -14.28 13.80
C VAL A 180 5.37 -13.43 13.26
N TRP A 181 6.06 -12.73 14.15
CA TRP A 181 7.18 -11.84 13.81
C TRP A 181 8.29 -11.96 14.85
N ILE A 182 9.40 -11.28 14.57
CA ILE A 182 10.61 -11.28 15.39
C ILE A 182 10.55 -10.10 16.35
N GLU A 183 10.81 -10.33 17.64
CA GLU A 183 10.92 -9.28 18.65
C GLU A 183 12.28 -9.44 19.35
N GLY A 184 13.27 -8.64 18.95
CA GLY A 184 14.67 -8.83 19.31
C GLY A 184 15.23 -10.19 18.88
N GLU A 185 15.56 -11.04 19.86
CA GLU A 185 16.06 -12.42 19.64
C GLU A 185 14.96 -13.48 19.79
N ASP A 186 13.74 -13.06 20.09
CA ASP A 186 12.58 -13.91 20.35
C ASP A 186 11.54 -13.82 19.22
N ILE A 187 10.46 -14.58 19.39
CA ILE A 187 9.32 -14.59 18.48
C ILE A 187 8.05 -14.22 19.22
N SER A 188 7.30 -13.31 18.61
CA SER A 188 5.99 -12.89 19.08
C SER A 188 4.90 -13.31 18.11
N ILE A 189 3.74 -13.64 18.68
CA ILE A 189 2.55 -14.05 17.94
C ILE A 189 1.45 -13.06 18.28
N CYS A 190 0.90 -12.43 17.26
CA CYS A 190 -0.32 -11.66 17.39
C CYS A 190 -1.49 -12.44 16.81
N ARG A 191 -2.63 -12.30 17.47
CA ARG A 191 -3.92 -12.81 17.02
C ARG A 191 -4.88 -11.65 17.03
N GLU A 192 -5.79 -11.63 16.06
CA GLU A 192 -6.79 -10.56 15.96
C GLU A 192 -6.15 -9.17 15.82
N PHE A 193 -5.08 -9.06 15.02
CA PHE A 193 -4.39 -7.81 14.71
C PHE A 193 -5.34 -6.79 14.05
N ASP A 194 -5.43 -5.59 14.65
CA ASP A 194 -6.17 -4.44 14.12
C ASP A 194 -5.30 -3.71 13.09
N ASP A 195 -5.76 -3.64 11.85
CA ASP A 195 -4.98 -3.24 10.68
C ASP A 195 -5.20 -1.78 10.26
N SER A 196 -6.11 -1.04 10.92
CA SER A 196 -6.58 0.27 10.45
C SER A 196 -5.46 1.30 10.23
N ASP A 197 -4.36 1.14 10.97
CA ASP A 197 -3.24 2.08 11.00
C ASP A 197 -1.96 1.49 10.37
N TYR A 198 -2.03 0.31 9.74
CA TYR A 198 -0.85 -0.39 9.21
C TYR A 198 -0.82 -0.44 7.69
N THR A 199 0.38 -0.26 7.13
CA THR A 199 0.64 -0.47 5.71
C THR A 199 1.29 -1.82 5.50
N PHE A 200 0.83 -2.59 4.51
CA PHE A 200 1.31 -3.94 4.22
C PHE A 200 2.03 -4.03 2.88
N TYR A 201 3.09 -4.82 2.86
CA TYR A 201 3.80 -5.22 1.66
C TYR A 201 3.98 -6.73 1.64
N LYS A 202 3.69 -7.36 0.51
CA LYS A 202 4.04 -8.76 0.27
C LYS A 202 5.50 -8.86 -0.14
N VAL A 203 6.24 -9.78 0.49
CA VAL A 203 7.64 -10.07 0.15
C VAL A 203 7.66 -11.15 -0.92
N VAL A 204 8.24 -10.84 -2.09
CA VAL A 204 8.28 -11.76 -3.24
C VAL A 204 9.72 -11.87 -3.76
N PRO A 205 10.22 -13.07 -4.09
CA PRO A 205 11.51 -13.22 -4.79
C PRO A 205 11.56 -12.40 -6.07
N VAL A 206 12.74 -11.83 -6.36
CA VAL A 206 13.04 -11.22 -7.67
C VAL A 206 13.35 -12.29 -8.71
#